data_AF-A0AAX3H2V7-F1
#
_entry.id   AF-A0AAX3H2V7-F1
#
_cell.length_a   1.000
_cell.length_b   1.000
_cell.length_c   1.000
_cell.angle_alpha   90.00
_cell.angle_beta   90.00
_cell.angle_gamma   90.00
#
_symmetry.space_group_name_H-M   'P 1'
#
loop_
_entity.id
_entity.type
_entity.pdbx_description
1 polymer ?
#
loop_
_entity_poly.entity_id
_entity_poly.type
_entity_poly.pdbx_seq_one_letter_code
_entity_poly.pdbx_strand_id
1 'polypeptide(L)'
;MPLELQTKLLKVLQEKQIMPVGSHNIINIGVRIISATNKNLEQIIDNSHFRENLYYRLNTIPINIPLVRERRYINYYGRFN
;
A
#
# COMPACT_ATOMS: atom_id res chain seq x y z
N MET A 1 -3.65 -1.24 9.31
CA MET A 1 -4.68 -2.07 8.64
C MET A 1 -4.84 -3.35 9.45
N PRO A 2 -6.07 -3.73 9.85
CA PRO A 2 -6.31 -4.97 10.60
C PRO A 2 -5.77 -6.22 9.86
N LEU A 3 -5.31 -7.23 10.59
CA LEU A 3 -4.72 -8.45 10.02
C LEU A 3 -5.69 -9.22 9.11
N GLU A 4 -6.98 -9.24 9.45
CA GLU A 4 -8.00 -9.90 8.63
C GLU A 4 -8.14 -9.24 7.25
N LEU A 5 -8.06 -7.91 7.20
CA LEU A 5 -8.12 -7.17 5.94
C LEU A 5 -6.87 -7.43 5.09
N GLN A 6 -5.71 -7.62 5.73
CA GLN A 6 -4.48 -8.03 5.03
C GLN A 6 -4.65 -9.39 4.34
N THR A 7 -5.28 -10.36 5.01
CA THR A 7 -5.59 -11.67 4.42
C THR A 7 -6.55 -11.55 3.23
N LYS A 8 -7.60 -10.72 3.34
CA LYS A 8 -8.52 -10.48 2.23
C LYS A 8 -7.81 -9.84 1.03
N LEU A 9 -6.99 -8.82 1.26
CA LEU A 9 -6.22 -8.16 0.20
C LEU A 9 -5.23 -9.11 -0.48
N LEU A 10 -4.56 -9.97 0.30
CA LEU A 10 -3.67 -11.00 -0.23
C LEU A 10 -4.41 -11.93 -1.20
N LYS A 11 -5.62 -12.37 -0.83
CA LYS A 11 -6.47 -13.21 -1.69
C LYS A 11 -6.85 -12.49 -2.99
N VAL A 12 -7.23 -11.21 -2.92
CA VAL A 12 -7.52 -10.38 -4.11
C VAL A 12 -6.30 -10.26 -5.03
N LEU A 13 -5.11 -10.06 -4.46
CA LEU A 13 -3.86 -9.96 -5.22
C LEU A 13 -3.52 -11.26 -5.97
N GLN A 14 -3.81 -12.41 -5.36
CA GLN A 14 -3.54 -13.75 -5.89
C GLN A 14 -4.58 -14.18 -6.92
N GLU A 15 -5.87 -14.09 -6.57
CA GLU A 15 -6.98 -14.67 -7.33
C GLU A 15 -7.56 -13.70 -8.37
N LYS A 16 -7.27 -12.39 -8.26
CA LYS A 16 -7.89 -11.34 -9.10
C LYS A 16 -9.42 -11.35 -9.02
N GLN A 17 -9.93 -11.69 -7.84
CA GLN A 17 -11.35 -11.83 -7.56
C GLN A 17 -11.72 -11.14 -6.26
N ILE A 18 -12.96 -10.67 -6.18
CA ILE A 18 -13.56 -10.12 -4.96
C ILE A 18 -14.94 -10.73 -4.71
N MET A 19 -15.36 -10.70 -3.46
CA MET A 19 -16.72 -11.02 -3.03
C MET A 19 -17.26 -9.84 -2.22
N PRO A 20 -18.34 -9.18 -2.66
CA PRO A 20 -18.96 -8.11 -1.90
C PRO A 20 -19.42 -8.60 -0.52
N VAL A 21 -19.42 -7.70 0.47
CA VAL A 21 -19.87 -8.03 1.83
C VAL A 21 -21.33 -8.45 1.78
N GLY A 22 -21.65 -9.60 2.38
CA GLY A 22 -23.01 -10.16 2.38
C GLY A 22 -23.44 -10.84 1.07
N SER A 23 -22.55 -10.94 0.07
CA SER A 23 -22.81 -11.67 -1.17
C SER A 23 -22.05 -13.00 -1.20
N HIS A 24 -22.55 -13.93 -2.02
CA HIS A 24 -21.83 -15.16 -2.40
C HIS A 24 -21.31 -15.09 -3.84
N ASN A 25 -21.53 -13.96 -4.53
CA ASN A 25 -21.13 -13.79 -5.92
C ASN A 25 -19.67 -13.34 -5.99
N ILE A 26 -18.85 -14.12 -6.69
CA ILE A 26 -17.45 -13.82 -6.97
C ILE A 26 -17.36 -12.99 -8.26
N ILE A 27 -16.57 -11.93 -8.23
CA ILE A 27 -16.40 -11.00 -9.35
C ILE A 27 -14.92 -10.96 -9.74
N ASN A 28 -14.62 -11.29 -10.99
CA ASN A 28 -13.28 -11.11 -11.57
C ASN A 28 -12.97 -9.62 -11.75
N ILE A 29 -11.74 -9.22 -11.40
CA ILE A 29 -11.32 -7.82 -11.48
C ILE A 29 -9.98 -7.67 -12.21
N GLY A 30 -9.91 -6.68 -13.09
CA GLY A 30 -8.68 -6.21 -13.72
C GLY A 30 -8.26 -4.87 -13.12
N VAL A 31 -7.48 -4.90 -12.05
CA VAL A 31 -7.07 -3.68 -11.32
C VAL A 31 -5.56 -3.54 -11.22
N ARG A 32 -5.10 -2.29 -11.20
CA ARG A 32 -3.75 -1.90 -10.81
C ARG A 32 -3.78 -1.40 -9.37
N ILE A 33 -2.88 -1.90 -8.53
CA ILE A 33 -2.81 -1.55 -7.12
C ILE A 33 -1.63 -0.60 -6.91
N ILE A 34 -1.91 0.50 -6.21
CA ILE A 34 -0.91 1.45 -5.73
C ILE A 34 -1.12 1.56 -4.22
N SER A 35 -0.06 1.37 -3.45
CA SER A 35 -0.08 1.47 -2.00
C SER A 35 0.90 2.53 -1.52
N ALA A 36 0.54 3.21 -0.44
CA ALA A 36 1.42 4.14 0.26
C ALA A 36 1.25 3.95 1.77
N THR A 37 2.32 4.20 2.52
CA THR A 37 2.32 4.16 3.98
C THR A 37 3.34 5.16 4.50
N ASN A 38 2.99 5.83 5.59
CA ASN A 38 3.93 6.65 6.36
C ASN A 38 4.55 5.87 7.53
N LYS A 39 4.16 4.62 7.74
CA LYS A 39 4.74 3.72 8.74
C LYS A 39 5.93 2.96 8.16
N ASN A 40 6.95 2.72 8.98
CA ASN A 40 8.03 1.80 8.65
C ASN A 40 7.47 0.37 8.61
N LEU A 41 7.45 -0.25 7.42
CA LEU A 41 6.88 -1.58 7.22
C LEU A 41 7.72 -2.68 7.87
N GLU A 42 9.05 -2.57 7.83
CA GLU A 42 9.96 -3.56 8.44
C GLU A 42 9.68 -3.68 9.95
N GLN A 43 9.61 -2.54 10.65
CA GLN A 43 9.32 -2.53 12.08
C GLN A 43 7.96 -3.14 12.43
N ILE A 44 6.91 -2.89 11.63
CA ILE A 44 5.59 -3.46 11.93
C ILE A 44 5.44 -4.91 11.45
N ILE A 45 6.30 -5.39 10.55
CA ILE A 45 6.42 -6.82 10.21
C ILE A 45 7.07 -7.55 11.39
N ASP A 46 8.16 -7.02 11.93
CA ASP A 46 8.85 -7.59 13.10
C ASP A 46 7.90 -7.70 14.31
N ASN A 47 7.02 -6.71 14.48
CA ASN A 47 6.00 -6.71 15.52
C ASN A 47 4.73 -7.51 15.17
N SER A 48 4.73 -8.29 14.09
CA SER A 48 3.60 -9.12 13.63
C SER A 48 2.29 -8.33 13.37
N HIS A 49 2.40 -7.02 13.15
CA HIS A 49 1.27 -6.15 12.81
C HIS A 49 1.05 -6.05 11.30
N PHE A 50 2.02 -6.50 10.50
CA PHE A 50 1.89 -6.58 9.05
C PHE A 50 2.44 -7.90 8.53
N ARG A 51 1.71 -8.53 7.61
CA ARG A 51 2.10 -9.81 7.01
C ARG A 51 3.23 -9.60 6.00
N GLU A 52 4.34 -10.27 6.23
CA GLU A 52 5.51 -10.25 5.34
C GLU A 52 5.16 -10.66 3.90
N ASN A 53 4.30 -11.67 3.71
CA ASN A 53 3.89 -12.12 2.37
C ASN A 53 3.06 -11.08 1.60
N LEU A 54 2.33 -10.20 2.29
CA LEU A 54 1.63 -9.08 1.67
C LEU A 54 2.62 -7.98 1.30
N TYR A 55 3.62 -7.73 2.15
CA TYR A 55 4.68 -6.75 1.90
C TYR A 55 5.41 -7.05 0.59
N TYR A 56 5.90 -8.28 0.40
CA TYR A 56 6.64 -8.62 -0.82
C TYR A 56 5.78 -8.53 -2.11
N ARG A 57 4.44 -8.66 -2.00
CA ARG A 57 3.54 -8.48 -3.17
C ARG A 57 3.27 -7.03 -3.50
N LEU A 58 3.29 -6.14 -2.52
CA LEU A 58 3.08 -4.71 -2.71
C LEU A 58 4.38 -3.99 -3.05
N ASN A 59 5.51 -4.46 -2.51
CA ASN A 59 6.81 -3.81 -2.59
C ASN A 59 7.61 -4.19 -3.85
N THR A 60 6.97 -4.36 -5.00
CA THR A 60 7.66 -4.71 -6.26
C THR A 60 8.42 -3.52 -6.86
N ILE A 61 7.82 -2.32 -6.80
CA ILE A 61 8.43 -1.08 -7.30
C ILE A 61 8.34 -0.04 -6.19
N PRO A 62 9.32 0.01 -5.27
CA PRO A 62 9.33 0.97 -4.18
C PRO A 62 9.60 2.39 -4.72
N ILE A 63 8.79 3.35 -4.29
CA ILE A 63 9.01 4.77 -4.54
C ILE A 63 9.10 5.47 -3.20
N ASN A 64 10.30 5.93 -2.83
CA ASN A 64 10.49 6.74 -1.63
C ASN A 64 10.22 8.22 -1.96
N ILE A 65 9.28 8.82 -1.23
CA ILE A 65 8.91 10.22 -1.42
C ILE A 65 9.72 11.07 -0.40
N PRO A 66 10.60 11.97 -0.85
CA PRO A 66 11.36 12.82 0.06
C PRO A 66 10.45 13.80 0.80
N LEU A 67 10.85 14.14 2.02
CA LEU A 67 10.18 15.15 2.85
C LEU A 67 10.19 16.50 2.13
N VAL A 68 9.21 17.37 2.41
CA VAL A 68 9.12 18.70 1.79
C VAL A 68 10.42 19.48 1.94
N ARG A 69 11.05 19.44 3.13
CA ARG A 69 12.34 20.10 3.42
C ARG A 69 13.53 19.59 2.59
N GLU A 70 13.44 18.40 2.01
CA GLU A 70 14.48 17.79 1.18
C GLU A 70 14.29 18.11 -0.31
N ARG A 71 13.14 18.68 -0.69
CA ARG A 71 12.80 19.01 -2.07
C ARG A 71 13.40 20.36 -2.47
N ARG A 72 14.54 20.32 -3.17
CA ARG A 72 15.29 21.52 -3.61
C ARG A 72 14.47 22.50 -4.48
N TYR A 73 13.44 22.00 -5.17
CA TYR A 73 12.65 22.77 -6.15
C TYR A 73 11.56 23.66 -5.52
N ILE A 74 11.14 23.43 -4.27
CA ILE A 74 10.10 24.26 -3.63
C ILE A 74 10.63 25.66 -3.30
N ASN A 75 11.94 25.81 -3.13
CA ASN A 75 12.56 27.13 -2.92
C ASN A 75 12.49 28.06 -4.15
N TYR A 76 12.18 27.55 -5.35
CA TYR A 76 12.16 28.37 -6.57
C TYR A 76 10.88 29.19 -6.73
N TYR A 77 9.77 28.83 -6.07
CA TYR A 77 8.49 29.53 -6.21
C TYR A 77 8.13 30.44 -5.02
N GLY A 78 9.02 30.56 -4.02
CA GLY A 78 8.76 31.30 -2.78
C GLY A 78 9.43 32.67 -2.65
N ARG A 79 10.03 33.22 -3.72
CA ARG A 79 10.52 34.61 -3.74
C ARG A 79 9.66 35.48 -4.66
N PHE A 80 8.43 35.74 -4.22
CA PHE A 80 7.70 36.94 -4.63
C PHE A 80 7.01 37.52 -3.39
N ASN A 81 7.62 38.62 -2.91
CA ASN A 81 7.15 39.63 -1.95
C ASN A 81 6.49 39.16 -0.65
#